data_AF-A0A353F978-F1
#
_entry.id   AF-A0A353F978-F1
#
_cell.length_a   1.000
_cell.length_b   1.000
_cell.length_c   1.000
_cell.angle_alpha   90.00
_cell.angle_beta   90.00
_cell.angle_gamma   90.00
#
_symmetry.space_group_name_H-M   'P 1'
#
loop_
_entity.id
_entity.type
_entity.pdbx_description
1 polymer ?
#
loop_
_entity_poly.entity_id
_entity_poly.type
_entity_poly.pdbx_seq_one_letter_code
_entity_poly.pdbx_strand_id
1 'polypeptide(L)'
;IWGLINISPNIEDGQLGSSLLNTPWGDEISYLIFTGDHRKIEHPEPLAEQYWDTIYPVISLRNLQQLVETTMVPETFQKISCPVLTLYYYENYIEKDWRVDVEEFPKVHEELGTPDDRHHLQKLRTPKTHFIGSDIKSKNWLSGLDAATAFCEKVMHMEPVSPAN
;
A
#
# COMPACT_ATOMS: atom_id res chain seq x y z
N ILE A 1 -15.66 8.82 16.66
CA ILE A 1 -14.92 7.54 16.49
C ILE A 1 -13.92 7.79 15.39
N TRP A 2 -12.64 7.45 15.58
CA TRP A 2 -11.59 7.57 14.57
C TRP A 2 -11.19 6.17 14.15
N GLY A 3 -10.87 5.95 12.88
CA GLY A 3 -10.44 4.65 12.36
C GLY A 3 -9.50 4.85 11.18
N LEU A 4 -8.68 3.85 10.92
CA LEU A 4 -7.68 3.86 9.85
C LEU A 4 -8.05 2.81 8.80
N ILE A 5 -8.16 3.22 7.54
CA ILE A 5 -8.37 2.31 6.40
C ILE A 5 -7.18 2.47 5.47
N ASN A 6 -6.32 1.46 5.47
CA ASN A 6 -5.15 1.36 4.61
C ASN A 6 -5.50 0.58 3.35
N ILE A 7 -5.22 1.15 2.19
CA ILE A 7 -5.42 0.50 0.89
C ILE A 7 -4.05 0.33 0.25
N SER A 8 -3.55 -0.91 0.26
CA SER A 8 -2.22 -1.30 -0.20
C SER A 8 -1.10 -0.42 0.39
N PRO A 9 -1.00 -0.28 1.72
CA PRO A 9 0.01 0.58 2.33
C PRO A 9 1.43 0.12 2.00
N ASN A 10 2.35 1.06 1.83
CA ASN A 10 3.76 0.77 1.58
C ASN A 10 4.51 0.64 2.91
N ILE A 11 4.43 -0.56 3.50
CA ILE A 11 5.08 -0.90 4.78
C ILE A 11 6.52 -1.36 4.54
N GLU A 12 6.72 -2.18 3.52
CA GLU A 12 8.02 -2.66 3.06
C GLU A 12 7.96 -2.78 1.54
N ASP A 13 9.04 -2.43 0.86
CA ASP A 13 9.11 -2.49 -0.60
C ASP A 13 9.26 -3.95 -1.06
N GLY A 14 8.48 -4.35 -2.07
CA GLY A 14 8.51 -5.73 -2.58
C GLY A 14 9.74 -6.07 -3.42
N GLN A 15 10.60 -5.10 -3.73
CA GLN A 15 11.79 -5.28 -4.54
C GLN A 15 13.00 -5.69 -3.71
N LEU A 16 13.64 -6.79 -4.11
CA LEU A 16 14.87 -7.24 -3.48
C LEU A 16 15.97 -6.16 -3.59
N GLY A 17 16.55 -5.78 -2.45
CA GLY A 17 17.63 -4.80 -2.38
C GLY A 17 17.18 -3.34 -2.37
N SER A 18 15.87 -3.06 -2.23
CA SER A 18 15.33 -1.71 -1.98
C SER A 18 16.07 -0.97 -0.86
N SER A 19 16.40 -1.68 0.22
CA SER A 19 17.15 -1.14 1.37
C SER A 19 18.55 -0.62 1.05
N LEU A 20 19.16 -1.05 -0.06
CA LEU A 20 20.43 -0.49 -0.51
C LEU A 20 20.30 0.98 -0.91
N LEU A 21 19.10 1.41 -1.31
CA LEU A 21 18.83 2.81 -1.64
C LEU A 21 18.90 3.73 -0.41
N ASN A 22 18.78 3.20 0.81
CA ASN A 22 18.92 4.00 2.03
C ASN A 22 20.38 4.09 2.54
N THR A 23 21.34 3.52 1.82
CA THR A 23 22.77 3.61 2.16
C THR A 23 23.39 4.93 1.65
N PRO A 24 24.62 5.28 2.05
CA PRO A 24 25.32 6.46 1.52
C PRO A 24 25.53 6.47 0.00
N TRP A 25 25.39 5.31 -0.67
CA TRP A 25 25.52 5.18 -2.13
C TRP A 25 24.16 5.06 -2.85
N GLY A 26 23.05 5.31 -2.16
CA GLY A 26 21.72 5.09 -2.70
C GLY A 26 21.44 5.87 -3.98
N ASP A 27 21.95 7.10 -4.08
CA ASP A 27 21.82 7.94 -5.27
C ASP A 27 22.61 7.33 -6.44
N GLU A 28 23.89 6.97 -6.23
CA GLU A 28 24.73 6.35 -7.24
C GLU A 28 24.17 5.01 -7.73
N ILE A 29 23.64 4.19 -6.82
CA ILE A 29 22.96 2.94 -7.15
C ILE A 29 21.72 3.22 -8.02
N SER A 30 20.91 4.22 -7.65
CA SER A 30 19.72 4.58 -8.42
C SER A 30 20.07 5.07 -9.83
N TYR A 31 21.08 5.93 -9.98
CA TYR A 31 21.55 6.41 -11.28
C TYR A 31 22.11 5.27 -12.14
N LEU A 32 22.81 4.32 -11.54
CA LEU A 32 23.36 3.16 -12.23
C LEU A 32 22.24 2.24 -12.76
N ILE A 33 21.22 1.95 -11.95
CA ILE A 33 20.10 1.06 -12.31
C ILE A 33 19.29 1.64 -13.47
N PHE A 34 18.99 2.94 -13.43
CA PHE A 34 18.11 3.59 -14.41
C PHE A 34 18.86 4.28 -15.54
N THR A 35 20.20 4.23 -15.54
CA THR A 35 21.06 4.83 -16.58
C THR A 35 20.75 6.31 -16.84
N GLY A 36 20.50 7.07 -15.77
CA GLY A 36 20.07 8.46 -15.86
C GLY A 36 19.45 8.96 -14.56
N ASP A 37 19.07 10.24 -14.55
CA ASP A 37 18.44 10.92 -13.42
C ASP A 37 16.92 10.74 -13.38
N HIS A 38 16.32 10.17 -14.43
CA HIS A 38 14.91 9.88 -14.52
C HIS A 38 14.65 8.44 -14.95
N ARG A 39 13.57 7.88 -14.41
CA ARG A 39 12.99 6.61 -14.85
C ARG A 39 11.70 6.90 -15.61
N LYS A 40 11.54 6.27 -16.78
CA LYS A 40 10.26 6.22 -17.48
C LYS A 40 9.42 5.03 -16.98
N ILE A 41 8.14 5.26 -16.75
CA ILE A 41 7.17 4.24 -16.37
C ILE A 41 6.08 4.21 -17.45
N GLU A 42 5.79 3.01 -17.93
CA GLU A 42 4.66 2.75 -18.81
C GLU A 42 3.50 2.21 -17.97
N HIS A 43 2.32 2.78 -18.17
CA HIS A 43 1.11 2.29 -17.51
C HIS A 43 0.38 1.32 -18.47
N PRO A 44 -0.02 0.13 -18.02
CA PRO A 44 -0.75 -0.82 -18.86
C PRO A 44 -2.09 -0.27 -19.40
N GLU A 45 -2.72 0.65 -18.66
CA GLU A 45 -3.94 1.33 -19.06
C GLU A 45 -3.58 2.72 -19.62
N PRO A 46 -3.81 3.00 -20.91
CA PRO A 46 -3.47 4.29 -21.52
C PRO A 46 -4.13 5.49 -20.84
N LEU A 47 -5.35 5.33 -20.30
CA LEU A 47 -6.02 6.41 -19.58
C LEU A 47 -5.24 6.84 -18.31
N ALA A 48 -4.44 5.95 -17.72
CA ALA A 48 -3.66 6.27 -16.55
C ALA A 48 -2.58 7.34 -16.82
N GLU A 49 -2.07 7.47 -18.05
CA GLU A 49 -1.06 8.49 -18.38
C GLU A 49 -1.59 9.92 -18.22
N GLN A 50 -2.93 10.10 -18.18
CA GLN A 50 -3.54 11.40 -17.92
C GLN A 50 -3.53 11.80 -16.44
N TYR A 51 -3.37 10.84 -15.52
CA TYR A 51 -3.53 11.04 -14.07
C TYR A 51 -2.31 10.62 -13.25
N TRP A 52 -1.39 9.84 -13.83
CA TRP A 52 -0.13 9.45 -13.19
C TRP A 52 1.05 9.89 -14.04
N ASP A 53 2.10 10.38 -13.37
CA ASP A 53 3.34 10.69 -14.05
C ASP A 53 3.89 9.45 -14.77
N THR A 54 4.55 9.71 -15.90
CA THR A 54 5.24 8.70 -16.72
C THR A 54 6.76 8.84 -16.61
N ILE A 55 7.24 9.89 -15.94
CA ILE A 55 8.66 10.18 -15.75
C ILE A 55 8.86 10.57 -14.29
N TYR A 56 9.73 9.85 -13.58
CA TYR A 56 10.04 10.09 -12.18
C TYR A 56 11.54 10.34 -11.99
N PRO A 57 11.95 11.35 -11.21
CA PRO A 57 13.34 11.48 -10.79
C PRO A 57 13.78 10.25 -9.98
N VAL A 58 14.91 9.64 -10.29
CA VAL A 58 15.33 8.38 -9.62
C VAL A 58 15.58 8.56 -8.12
N ILE A 59 15.94 9.78 -7.70
CA ILE A 59 16.10 10.19 -6.30
C ILE A 59 14.79 10.02 -5.49
N SER A 60 13.63 9.99 -6.15
CA SER A 60 12.35 9.75 -5.46
C SER A 60 12.30 8.36 -4.83
N LEU A 61 12.99 7.37 -5.40
CA LEU A 61 13.04 6.00 -4.87
C LEU A 61 13.82 5.97 -3.55
N ARG A 62 14.98 6.65 -3.49
CA ARG A 62 15.73 6.83 -2.25
C ARG A 62 14.89 7.54 -1.19
N ASN A 63 14.22 8.64 -1.56
CA ASN A 63 13.43 9.41 -0.61
C ASN A 63 12.25 8.61 -0.06
N LEU A 64 11.61 7.79 -0.90
CA LEU A 64 10.57 6.87 -0.47
C LEU A 64 11.13 5.82 0.50
N GLN A 65 12.26 5.19 0.15
CA GLN A 65 12.88 4.18 1.03
C GLN A 65 13.28 4.77 2.38
N GLN A 66 13.87 5.96 2.39
CA GLN A 66 14.20 6.69 3.60
C GLN A 66 12.96 6.94 4.47
N LEU A 67 11.82 7.32 3.87
CA LEU A 67 10.56 7.52 4.59
C LEU A 67 10.06 6.20 5.18
N VAL A 68 9.99 5.14 4.37
CA VAL A 68 9.49 3.82 4.80
C VAL A 68 10.34 3.29 5.96
N GLU A 69 11.66 3.19 5.81
CA GLU A 69 12.54 2.62 6.85
C GLU A 69 12.59 3.44 8.15
N THR A 70 12.28 4.73 8.10
CA THR A 70 12.28 5.59 9.31
C THR A 70 10.92 5.68 9.99
N THR A 71 9.84 5.30 9.30
CA THR A 71 8.47 5.46 9.82
C THR A 71 7.74 4.14 10.06
N MET A 72 8.02 3.10 9.28
CA MET A 72 7.43 1.77 9.41
C MET A 72 8.16 0.94 10.47
N VAL A 73 8.26 1.50 11.69
CA VAL A 73 8.93 0.90 12.84
C VAL A 73 7.92 0.55 13.95
N PRO A 74 8.23 -0.43 14.83
CA PRO A 74 7.32 -0.87 15.88
C PRO A 74 6.78 0.28 16.75
N GLU A 75 7.61 1.27 17.08
CA GLU A 75 7.21 2.42 17.90
C GLU A 75 6.16 3.30 17.22
N THR A 76 6.07 3.29 15.89
CA THR A 76 5.01 3.97 15.14
C THR A 76 3.72 3.17 15.19
N PHE A 77 3.78 1.86 14.93
CA PHE A 77 2.61 0.98 14.91
C PHE A 77 1.93 0.87 16.29
N GLN A 78 2.72 0.84 17.37
CA GLN A 78 2.22 0.82 18.75
C GLN A 78 1.44 2.08 19.15
N LYS A 79 1.62 3.20 18.44
CA LYS A 79 0.83 4.43 18.68
C LYS A 79 -0.57 4.34 18.05
N ILE A 80 -0.80 3.41 17.14
CA ILE A 80 -2.09 3.22 16.47
C ILE A 80 -2.98 2.37 17.38
N SER A 81 -3.92 3.02 18.06
CA SER A 81 -4.88 2.40 19.00
C SER A 81 -6.34 2.47 18.54
N CYS A 82 -6.60 3.07 17.37
CA CYS A 82 -7.91 3.12 16.76
C CYS A 82 -8.17 1.87 15.90
N PRO A 83 -9.42 1.54 15.54
CA PRO A 83 -9.68 0.42 14.65
C PRO A 83 -8.97 0.57 13.31
N VAL A 84 -8.41 -0.52 12.81
CA VAL A 84 -7.64 -0.55 11.57
C VAL A 84 -8.23 -1.57 10.61
N LEU A 85 -8.38 -1.18 9.34
CA LEU A 85 -8.56 -2.08 8.22
C LEU A 85 -7.37 -1.92 7.28
N THR A 86 -6.73 -3.03 6.90
CA THR A 86 -5.71 -3.05 5.83
C THR A 86 -6.16 -3.97 4.71
N LEU A 87 -6.27 -3.42 3.51
CA LEU A 87 -6.64 -4.12 2.28
C LEU A 87 -5.42 -4.26 1.38
N TYR A 88 -5.22 -5.43 0.79
CA TYR A 88 -4.11 -5.66 -0.15
C TYR A 88 -4.41 -6.77 -1.14
N TYR A 89 -3.77 -6.72 -2.32
CA TYR A 89 -3.96 -7.73 -3.36
C TYR A 89 -3.11 -8.98 -3.10
N TYR A 90 -3.77 -10.13 -2.96
CA TYR A 90 -3.13 -11.44 -2.85
C TYR A 90 -4.06 -12.54 -3.38
N GLU A 91 -3.67 -13.20 -4.46
CA GLU A 91 -4.35 -14.42 -4.95
C GLU A 91 -3.59 -15.67 -4.49
N ASN A 92 -2.30 -15.70 -4.76
CA ASN A 92 -1.39 -16.80 -4.43
C ASN A 92 0.06 -16.28 -4.41
N TYR A 93 1.03 -17.19 -4.19
CA TYR A 93 2.46 -16.81 -4.12
C TYR A 93 2.99 -16.16 -5.41
N ILE A 94 2.47 -16.57 -6.57
CA ILE A 94 2.89 -16.05 -7.89
C ILE A 94 2.11 -14.78 -8.22
N GLU A 95 0.80 -14.79 -7.98
CA GLU A 95 -0.11 -13.69 -8.26
C GLU A 95 -0.43 -12.92 -6.98
N LYS A 96 0.44 -11.96 -6.67
CA LYS A 96 0.31 -11.04 -5.53
C LYS A 96 0.71 -9.63 -5.94
N ASP A 97 0.48 -8.67 -5.04
CA ASP A 97 1.10 -7.36 -5.18
C ASP A 97 2.63 -7.49 -5.04
N TRP A 98 3.37 -7.04 -6.05
CA TRP A 98 4.83 -7.06 -6.10
C TRP A 98 5.44 -5.69 -5.85
N ARG A 99 4.63 -4.65 -5.66
CA ARG A 99 5.11 -3.30 -5.33
C ARG A 99 5.44 -3.16 -3.85
N VAL A 100 4.85 -3.99 -3.01
CA VAL A 100 5.04 -4.02 -1.56
C VAL A 100 5.24 -5.45 -1.11
N ASP A 101 5.93 -5.67 0.00
CA ASP A 101 6.02 -6.99 0.59
C ASP A 101 4.75 -7.34 1.38
N VAL A 102 3.85 -8.07 0.73
CA VAL A 102 2.59 -8.51 1.32
C VAL A 102 2.74 -9.50 2.49
N GLU A 103 3.94 -10.04 2.70
CA GLU A 103 4.26 -10.95 3.81
C GLU A 103 4.58 -10.19 5.11
N GLU A 104 4.83 -8.88 5.03
CA GLU A 104 5.04 -8.02 6.20
C GLU A 104 3.73 -7.58 6.87
N PHE A 105 2.62 -7.52 6.14
CA PHE A 105 1.35 -7.04 6.71
C PHE A 105 0.87 -7.83 7.96
N PRO A 106 0.92 -9.18 8.00
CA PRO A 106 0.56 -9.91 9.20
C PRO A 106 1.44 -9.54 10.41
N LYS A 107 2.76 -9.39 10.19
CA LYS A 107 3.72 -9.06 11.26
C LYS A 107 3.44 -7.67 11.82
N VAL A 108 3.24 -6.68 10.95
CA VAL A 108 2.90 -5.32 11.39
C VAL A 108 1.55 -5.26 12.10
N HIS A 109 0.58 -6.08 11.69
CA HIS A 109 -0.69 -6.16 12.41
C HIS A 109 -0.52 -6.65 13.86
N GLU A 110 0.44 -7.54 14.13
CA GLU A 110 0.80 -7.97 15.50
C GLU A 110 1.51 -6.85 16.30
N GLU A 111 2.09 -5.87 15.62
CA GLU A 111 2.76 -4.71 16.23
C GLU A 111 1.85 -3.50 16.43
N LEU A 112 0.58 -3.54 16.03
CA LEU A 112 -0.36 -2.45 16.25
C LEU A 112 -0.69 -2.33 17.74
N GLY A 113 -0.81 -1.09 18.23
CA GLY A 113 -1.38 -0.81 19.56
C GLY A 113 -2.91 -0.98 19.64
N THR A 114 -3.51 -1.56 18.59
CA THR A 114 -4.95 -1.73 18.42
C THR A 114 -5.35 -3.12 18.92
N PRO A 115 -6.40 -3.26 19.74
CA PRO A 115 -6.87 -4.58 20.20
C PRO A 115 -7.18 -5.56 19.06
N ASP A 116 -6.96 -6.85 19.31
CA ASP A 116 -7.11 -7.94 18.34
C ASP A 116 -8.49 -7.99 17.65
N ASP A 117 -9.54 -7.57 18.35
CA ASP A 117 -10.91 -7.55 17.83
C ASP A 117 -11.21 -6.31 16.97
N ARG A 118 -10.24 -5.42 16.75
CA ARG A 118 -10.42 -4.13 16.04
C ARG A 118 -9.38 -3.83 14.97
N HIS A 119 -8.43 -4.73 14.72
CA HIS A 119 -7.52 -4.65 13.57
C HIS A 119 -7.80 -5.78 12.58
N HIS A 120 -8.16 -5.43 11.34
CA HIS A 120 -8.59 -6.37 10.32
C HIS A 120 -7.63 -6.32 9.14
N LEU A 121 -7.04 -7.46 8.81
CA LEU A 121 -6.18 -7.62 7.64
C LEU A 121 -6.90 -8.46 6.59
N GLN A 122 -7.20 -7.89 5.43
CA GLN A 122 -8.01 -8.54 4.40
C GLN A 122 -7.29 -8.62 3.05
N LYS A 123 -7.10 -9.85 2.60
CA LYS A 123 -6.63 -10.18 1.25
C LYS A 123 -7.78 -10.01 0.25
N LEU A 124 -7.55 -9.24 -0.81
CA LEU A 124 -8.46 -9.11 -1.94
C LEU A 124 -7.88 -9.82 -3.17
N ARG A 125 -8.73 -10.55 -3.89
CA ARG A 125 -8.34 -11.35 -5.07
C ARG A 125 -8.74 -10.70 -6.38
N THR A 126 -9.87 -10.00 -6.38
CA THR A 126 -10.51 -9.44 -7.56
C THR A 126 -9.91 -8.13 -8.10
N PRO A 127 -9.21 -7.28 -7.31
CA PRO A 127 -8.57 -6.08 -7.87
C PRO A 127 -7.48 -6.39 -8.90
N LYS A 128 -6.75 -7.51 -8.72
CA LYS A 128 -5.62 -7.93 -9.56
C LYS A 128 -4.50 -6.88 -9.70
N THR A 129 -4.39 -5.96 -8.73
CA THR A 129 -3.43 -4.85 -8.77
C THR A 129 -3.20 -4.27 -7.37
N HIS A 130 -2.09 -3.55 -7.19
CA HIS A 130 -1.80 -2.69 -6.04
C HIS A 130 -2.83 -1.57 -5.88
N PHE A 131 -3.31 -1.01 -6.99
CA PHE A 131 -4.23 0.14 -7.03
C PHE A 131 -5.68 -0.25 -6.78
N ILE A 132 -5.98 -0.84 -5.63
CA ILE A 132 -7.29 -1.44 -5.32
C ILE A 132 -8.44 -0.46 -5.55
N GLY A 133 -8.33 0.77 -5.06
CA GLY A 133 -9.39 1.78 -5.15
C GLY A 133 -9.48 2.53 -6.49
N SER A 134 -8.68 2.18 -7.50
CA SER A 134 -8.68 2.87 -8.79
C SER A 134 -9.60 2.18 -9.79
N ASP A 135 -10.62 2.87 -10.28
CA ASP A 135 -11.49 2.43 -11.37
C ASP A 135 -10.76 2.32 -12.73
N ILE A 136 -9.63 3.03 -12.87
CA ILE A 136 -8.75 2.98 -14.04
C ILE A 136 -7.85 1.74 -14.01
N LYS A 137 -7.21 1.45 -12.86
CA LYS A 137 -6.13 0.43 -12.78
C LYS A 137 -6.57 -0.90 -12.19
N SER A 138 -7.68 -0.94 -11.44
CA SER A 138 -8.20 -2.14 -10.78
C SER A 138 -9.18 -2.88 -11.67
N LYS A 139 -9.13 -4.23 -11.65
CA LYS A 139 -10.15 -5.06 -12.29
C LYS A 139 -11.46 -5.09 -11.52
N ASN A 140 -11.44 -4.77 -10.23
CA ASN A 140 -12.63 -4.67 -9.39
C ASN A 140 -12.36 -3.73 -8.20
N TRP A 141 -12.49 -2.42 -8.43
CA TRP A 141 -12.30 -1.43 -7.37
C TRP A 141 -13.41 -1.43 -6.32
N LEU A 142 -14.62 -1.86 -6.71
CA LEU A 142 -15.77 -1.98 -5.79
C LEU A 142 -15.45 -2.93 -4.63
N SER A 143 -14.68 -4.00 -4.86
CA SER A 143 -14.29 -4.91 -3.77
C SER A 143 -13.53 -4.23 -2.61
N GLY A 144 -12.76 -3.17 -2.89
CA GLY A 144 -12.11 -2.37 -1.86
C GLY A 144 -13.11 -1.46 -1.13
N LEU A 145 -14.03 -0.85 -1.88
CA LEU A 145 -15.11 -0.02 -1.32
C LEU A 145 -16.03 -0.83 -0.42
N ASP A 146 -16.47 -2.01 -0.87
CA ASP A 146 -17.35 -2.90 -0.11
C ASP A 146 -16.73 -3.32 1.22
N ALA A 147 -15.42 -3.65 1.20
CA ALA A 147 -14.69 -4.01 2.40
C ALA A 147 -14.55 -2.83 3.37
N ALA A 148 -14.24 -1.64 2.85
CA ALA A 148 -14.16 -0.41 3.65
C ALA A 148 -15.51 -0.04 4.27
N THR A 149 -16.60 -0.08 3.49
CA THR A 149 -17.97 0.17 3.97
C THR A 149 -18.38 -0.84 5.03
N ALA A 150 -18.12 -2.14 4.80
CA ALA A 150 -18.43 -3.18 5.78
C ALA A 150 -17.69 -2.98 7.11
N PHE A 151 -16.43 -2.54 7.06
CA PHE A 151 -15.67 -2.20 8.26
C PHE A 151 -16.26 -0.97 8.98
N CYS A 152 -16.62 0.08 8.24
CA CYS A 152 -17.29 1.26 8.79
C CYS A 152 -18.60 0.91 9.50
N GLU A 153 -19.42 0.03 8.94
CA GLU A 153 -20.69 -0.37 9.55
C GLU A 153 -20.50 -1.33 10.72
N LYS A 154 -19.72 -2.41 10.53
CA LYS A 154 -19.68 -3.53 11.47
C LYS A 154 -18.70 -3.35 12.63
N VAL A 155 -17.58 -2.67 12.39
CA VAL A 155 -16.49 -2.51 13.38
C VAL A 155 -16.52 -1.10 13.98
N MET A 156 -16.83 -0.11 13.15
CA MET A 156 -16.88 1.28 13.58
C MET A 156 -18.29 1.73 13.98
N HIS A 157 -19.31 0.89 13.77
CA HIS A 157 -20.72 1.16 14.11
C HIS A 157 -21.25 2.47 13.51
N MET A 158 -20.82 2.78 12.28
CA MET A 158 -21.30 3.95 11.55
C MET A 158 -22.63 3.64 10.87
N GLU A 159 -23.57 4.58 10.95
CA GLU A 159 -24.83 4.50 10.21
C GLU A 159 -24.66 5.15 8.83
N PRO A 160 -25.04 4.45 7.73
CA PRO A 160 -25.02 5.03 6.40
C PRO A 160 -25.98 6.23 6.31
N VAL A 161 -25.49 7.36 5.77
CA VAL A 161 -26.33 8.54 5.51
C VAL A 161 -27.30 8.28 4.35
N SER A 162 -27.02 7.30 3.50
CA SER A 162 -27.88 6.77 2.44
C SER A 162 -27.47 5.32 2.14
N PRO A 163 -28.34 4.46 1.58
CA PRO A 163 -27.96 3.10 1.20
C PRO A 163 -26.76 3.14 0.25
N ALA A 164 -25.76 2.29 0.49
CA ALA A 164 -24.69 2.07 -0.48
C ALA A 164 -25.34 1.49 -1.76
N ASN A 165 -25.21 2.22 -2.87
CA ASN A 165 -25.73 1.82 -4.18
C ASN A 165 -24.94 0.65 -4.78
#